data_AF-A0AAE3LR22-F1
#
_entry.id   AF-A0AAE3LR22-F1
#
_cell.length_a   1.000
_cell.length_b   1.000
_cell.length_c   1.000
_cell.angle_alpha   90.00
_cell.angle_beta   90.00
_cell.angle_gamma   90.00
#
_symmetry.space_group_name_H-M   'P 1'
#
loop_
_entity.id
_entity.type
_entity.pdbx_description
1 polymer ?
#
loop_
_entity_poly.entity_id
_entity_poly.type
_entity_poly.pdbx_seq_one_letter_code
_entity_poly.pdbx_strand_id
1 'polypeptide(L)' 'MGSSLRKLKRQMNRKNNIDPFEFGETVYKKGYDEGASAQREADVKQLAKVLEKLEKVPGIGEKTADKVRLYFLDKFAK' A
#
# COMPACT_ATOMS: atom_id res chain seq x y z
N MET A 1 -43.87 -16.01 -10.99
CA MET A 1 -42.56 -15.31 -11.15
C MET A 1 -41.92 -15.71 -12.49
N GLY A 2 -41.51 -14.75 -13.31
CA GLY A 2 -40.87 -14.99 -14.62
C GLY A 2 -39.52 -15.72 -14.51
N SER A 3 -39.07 -16.36 -15.60
CA SER A 3 -37.80 -17.11 -15.63
C SER A 3 -36.57 -16.21 -15.42
N SER A 4 -36.62 -14.96 -15.88
CA SER A 4 -35.60 -13.93 -15.68
C SER A 4 -35.42 -13.58 -14.20
N LEU A 5 -36.52 -13.29 -13.51
CA LEU A 5 -36.56 -13.05 -12.06
C LEU A 5 -36.00 -14.23 -11.25
N ARG A 6 -36.28 -15.47 -11.68
CA ARG A 6 -35.72 -16.68 -11.05
C ARG A 6 -34.20 -16.82 -11.27
N LYS A 7 -33.69 -16.46 -12.45
CA LYS A 7 -32.23 -16.45 -12.71
C LYS A 7 -31.52 -15.39 -11.86
N LEU A 8 -32.07 -14.17 -11.80
CA LEU A 8 -31.56 -13.08 -10.95
C LEU A 8 -31.51 -13.49 -9.48
N LYS A 9 -32.60 -14.05 -8.94
CA LYS A 9 -32.64 -14.54 -7.55
C LYS A 9 -31.61 -15.64 -7.28
N ARG A 10 -31.40 -16.57 -8.23
CA ARG A 10 -30.37 -17.61 -8.13
C ARG A 10 -28.95 -17.03 -8.16
N GLN A 11 -28.69 -16.01 -8.97
CA GLN A 11 -27.38 -15.34 -9.01
C GLN A 11 -27.12 -14.53 -7.73
N MET A 12 -28.13 -13.85 -7.18
CA MET A 12 -28.05 -13.15 -5.90
C MET A 12 -27.76 -14.11 -4.75
N ASN A 13 -28.48 -15.24 -4.67
CA ASN A 13 -28.24 -16.26 -3.65
C ASN A 13 -26.83 -16.88 -3.74
N ARG A 14 -26.25 -16.98 -4.95
CA ARG A 14 -24.86 -17.44 -5.12
C ARG A 14 -23.83 -16.42 -4.66
N LYS A 15 -24.04 -15.12 -4.90
CA LYS A 15 -23.16 -14.05 -4.41
C LYS A 15 -23.18 -13.91 -2.89
N ASN A 16 -24.28 -14.28 -2.24
CA ASN A 16 -24.44 -14.20 -0.79
C ASN A 16 -23.96 -15.47 -0.07
N ASN A 17 -23.48 -16.48 -0.80
CA ASN A 17 -22.98 -17.74 -0.25
C ASN A 17 -21.44 -17.73 -0.26
N ILE A 18 -20.85 -16.60 0.15
CA ILE A 18 -19.40 -16.50 0.41
C ILE A 18 -19.22 -17.09 1.80
N ASP A 19 -18.35 -18.08 1.94
CA ASP A 19 -18.05 -18.65 3.24
C ASP A 19 -17.56 -17.52 4.17
N PRO A 20 -18.10 -17.38 5.39
CA PRO A 20 -17.72 -16.29 6.30
C PRO A 20 -16.21 -16.21 6.54
N PHE A 21 -15.53 -17.35 6.44
CA PHE A 21 -14.07 -17.47 6.53
C PHE A 21 -13.36 -16.81 5.33
N GLU A 22 -13.80 -17.09 4.09
CA GLU A 22 -13.25 -16.47 2.88
C GLU A 22 -13.50 -14.96 2.86
N PHE A 23 -14.69 -14.52 3.29
CA PHE A 23 -14.98 -13.09 3.43
C PHE A 23 -14.04 -12.44 4.45
N GLY A 24 -13.85 -13.07 5.62
CA GLY A 24 -12.91 -12.60 6.64
C GLY A 24 -11.49 -12.46 6.11
N GLU A 25 -10.98 -13.45 5.36
CA GLU A 25 -9.67 -13.36 4.73
C GLU A 25 -9.55 -12.20 3.73
N THR A 26 -10.56 -12.00 2.88
CA THR A 26 -10.51 -10.92 1.88
C THR A 26 -10.53 -9.53 2.53
N VAL A 27 -11.33 -9.33 3.58
CA VAL A 27 -11.38 -8.07 4.32
C VAL A 27 -10.08 -7.86 5.08
N TYR A 28 -9.52 -8.91 5.70
CA TYR A 28 -8.22 -8.83 6.37
C TYR A 28 -7.09 -8.49 5.40
N LYS A 29 -7.01 -9.17 4.25
CA LYS A 29 -6.01 -8.89 3.21
C LYS A 29 -6.10 -7.45 2.72
N LYS A 30 -7.31 -6.94 2.47
CA LYS A 30 -7.53 -5.53 2.12
C LYS A 30 -7.04 -4.57 3.20
N GLY A 31 -7.42 -4.81 4.47
CA GLY A 31 -6.98 -3.96 5.58
C GLY A 31 -5.46 -4.02 5.79
N TYR A 32 -4.84 -5.18 5.58
CA TYR A 32 -3.39 -5.34 5.62
C TYR A 32 -2.71 -4.56 4.49
N ASP A 33 -3.18 -4.70 3.24
CA ASP A 33 -2.62 -3.99 2.08
C ASP A 33 -2.78 -2.47 2.21
N GLU A 34 -3.93 -2.00 2.71
CA GLU A 34 -4.18 -0.60 3.03
C GLU A 34 -3.25 -0.09 4.13
N GLY A 35 -3.07 -0.86 5.21
CA GLY A 35 -2.12 -0.52 6.28
C GLY A 35 -0.68 -0.47 5.79
N ALA A 36 -0.26 -1.46 5.02
CA ALA A 36 1.09 -1.56 4.45
C ALA A 36 1.38 -0.40 3.50
N SER A 37 0.42 -0.02 2.66
CA SER A 37 0.56 1.14 1.75
C SER A 37 0.64 2.47 2.52
N ALA A 38 -0.24 2.69 3.50
CA ALA A 38 -0.21 3.89 4.34
C ALA A 38 1.10 4.00 5.13
N GLN A 39 1.60 2.88 5.68
CA GLN A 39 2.88 2.86 6.38
C GLN A 39 4.04 3.16 5.44
N ARG A 40 4.06 2.55 4.24
CA ARG A 40 5.08 2.83 3.24
C ARG A 40 5.12 4.31 2.85
N GLU A 41 3.98 4.95 2.68
CA GLU A 41 3.92 6.40 2.40
C GLU A 41 4.47 7.24 3.55
N ALA A 42 4.14 6.88 4.80
CA ALA A 42 4.65 7.58 5.98
C ALA A 42 6.17 7.44 6.09
N ASP A 43 6.70 6.24 5.88
CA ASP A 43 8.13 5.94 5.93
C ASP A 43 8.89 6.72 4.85
N VAL A 44 8.38 6.75 3.60
CA VAL A 44 8.97 7.54 2.51
C VAL A 44 9.01 9.03 2.85
N LYS A 45 7.93 9.59 3.40
CA LYS A 45 7.88 11.01 3.84
C LYS A 45 8.91 11.29 4.95
N GLN A 46 9.07 10.37 5.90
CA GLN A 46 10.04 10.51 6.97
C GLN A 46 11.47 10.42 6.45
N LEU A 47 11.75 9.48 5.54
CA LEU A 47 13.03 9.34 4.86
C LEU A 47 13.41 10.61 4.08
N ALA A 48 12.48 11.17 3.30
CA ALA A 48 12.73 12.42 2.57
C ALA A 48 13.16 13.56 3.50
N LYS A 49 12.47 13.75 4.63
CA LYS A 49 12.82 14.75 5.66
C LYS A 49 14.21 14.53 6.27
N VAL A 50 14.64 13.28 6.40
CA VAL A 50 16.00 12.94 6.89
C VAL A 50 17.04 13.29 5.82
N LEU A 51 16.78 12.93 4.57
CA LEU A 51 17.69 13.17 3.44
C LEU A 51 17.88 14.66 3.13
N GLU A 52 16.87 15.50 3.35
CA GLU A 52 16.98 16.96 3.24
C GLU A 52 18.00 17.56 4.22
N LYS A 53 18.18 16.94 5.39
CA LYS A 53 19.07 17.43 6.45
C LYS A 53 20.48 16.87 6.38
N LEU A 54 20.80 16.04 5.38
CA LEU A 54 22.11 15.38 5.23
C LEU A 54 23.28 16.38 5.23
N GLU A 55 23.13 17.52 4.57
CA GLU A 55 24.17 18.56 4.47
C GLU A 55 24.44 19.27 5.81
N LYS A 56 23.55 19.14 6.80
CA LYS A 56 23.75 19.67 8.14
C LYS A 56 24.65 18.77 9.00
N VAL A 57 24.94 17.56 8.54
CA VAL A 57 25.80 16.62 9.25
C VAL A 57 27.26 17.03 9.01
N PRO A 58 28.05 17.29 10.08
CA PRO A 58 29.45 17.65 9.92
C PRO A 58 30.21 16.53 9.19
N GLY A 59 30.93 16.89 8.14
CA GLY A 59 31.65 15.94 7.27
C GLY A 59 30.84 15.44 6.06
N ILE A 60 29.56 15.79 5.92
CA ILE A 60 28.77 15.53 4.72
C ILE A 60 28.60 16.83 3.94
N GLY A 61 29.28 16.94 2.80
CA GLY A 61 29.06 18.01 1.83
C GLY A 61 27.99 17.66 0.80
N GLU A 62 27.57 18.66 0.02
CA GLU A 62 26.56 18.57 -1.05
C GLU A 62 26.75 17.34 -1.96
N LYS A 63 27.96 17.16 -2.51
CA LYS A 63 28.28 16.01 -3.39
C LYS A 63 28.05 14.65 -2.74
N THR A 64 28.28 14.53 -1.45
CA THR A 64 28.06 13.28 -0.71
C THR A 64 26.59 13.11 -0.39
N ALA A 65 25.90 14.18 0.01
CA ALA A 65 24.47 14.18 0.23
C ALA A 65 23.70 13.75 -1.05
N ASP A 66 24.09 14.25 -2.22
CA ASP A 66 23.46 13.89 -3.49
C ASP A 66 23.65 12.43 -3.88
N LYS A 67 24.84 11.87 -3.66
CA LYS A 67 25.08 10.43 -3.86
C LYS A 67 24.19 9.58 -2.98
N VAL A 68 24.01 9.98 -1.73
CA VAL A 68 23.12 9.28 -0.79
C VAL A 68 21.67 9.41 -1.26
N ARG A 69 21.21 10.61 -1.62
CA ARG A 69 19.85 10.84 -2.15
C ARG A 69 19.57 9.97 -3.38
N LEU A 70 20.49 9.91 -4.34
CA LEU A 70 20.38 9.09 -5.55
C LEU A 70 20.29 7.59 -5.23
N TYR A 71 21.13 7.10 -4.32
CA TYR A 71 21.08 5.69 -3.90
C TYR A 71 19.73 5.34 -3.26
N PHE A 72 19.19 6.24 -2.43
CA PHE A 72 17.87 6.03 -1.83
C PHE A 72 16.74 6.12 -2.86
N LEU A 73 16.81 7.03 -3.83
CA LEU A 73 15.83 7.08 -4.92
C LEU A 73 15.81 5.78 -5.74
N ASP A 74 16.96 5.23 -6.13
CA ASP A 74 17.00 3.98 -6.92
C ASP A 74 16.50 2.76 -6.12
N LYS A 75 16.77 2.72 -4.81
CA LYS A 75 16.36 1.61 -3.93
C LYS A 75 14.89 1.64 -3.52
N PHE A 76 14.30 2.82 -3.31
CA PHE A 76 13.01 2.96 -2.62
C PHE A 76 11.91 3.64 -3.46
N ALA A 77 12.23 4.29 -4.57
CA ALA A 77 11.23 4.93 -5.45
C ALA A 77 10.68 4.02 -6.57
N LYS A 78 10.94 2.70 -6.53
CA LYS A 78 10.31 1.67 -7.37
C LYS A 78 9.11 1.04 -6.66
#